data_AF-A0AAD4QFJ5-F1
#
_entry.id   AF-A0AAD4QFJ5-F1
#
_cell.length_a   1.000
_cell.length_b   1.000
_cell.length_c   1.000
_cell.angle_alpha   90.00
_cell.angle_beta   90.00
_cell.angle_gamma   90.00
#
_symmetry.space_group_name_H-M   'P 1'
#
loop_
_entity.id
_entity.type
_entity.pdbx_description
1 polymer ?
#
loop_
_entity_poly.entity_id
_entity_poly.type
_entity_poly.pdbx_seq_one_letter_code
_entity_poly.pdbx_strand_id
1 'polypeptide(L)'
;MLAALAIRRPLRAAIPLRRFATVSTPYVPPASLENVADAPPPRFRPPKKTKPESPSFYTSRASYYDHLYQLETALQRCRRALSVLGLLPLPTFARASLPPAQHLWRNRQSMTTMFSGALTTARYRRMIAVLADLEECSRVATVAGHDALAASIQPVLELFERHDKAEVLARAARKHVPLDRYGRSYTVGRRKESAARVWMIPVREQQQQQPVPANAAEAGDDLIAPVVDDAFAPSPDAPRVPVTTTTILVNNLPLNQFFATPTDRERVVRPLKLAGVLGAFNVFAIVRGGGTTGQAGALAHGIAQAIVAHVPEVDPILRKAKLMKRDPRMVERKKTGLAKARKRYTWVKR
;
A
#
# COMPACT_ATOMS: atom_id res chain seq x y z
N MET A 1 15.08 39.11 -29.18
CA MET A 1 13.81 38.99 -28.43
C MET A 1 14.07 38.17 -27.17
N LEU A 2 14.28 38.87 -26.04
CA LEU A 2 13.45 38.83 -24.80
C LEU A 2 13.83 37.66 -23.86
N ALA A 3 14.17 37.81 -22.57
CA ALA A 3 14.54 38.91 -21.70
C ALA A 3 15.12 38.25 -20.42
N ALA A 4 16.35 38.58 -20.01
CA ALA A 4 16.94 38.12 -18.75
C ALA A 4 16.65 39.14 -17.64
N LEU A 5 15.64 38.87 -16.82
CA LEU A 5 15.26 39.70 -15.66
C LEU A 5 15.99 39.23 -14.39
N ALA A 6 17.21 39.74 -14.22
CA ALA A 6 17.93 39.67 -12.95
C ALA A 6 17.37 40.73 -11.99
N ILE A 7 16.42 40.34 -11.13
CA ILE A 7 15.91 41.19 -10.05
C ILE A 7 16.97 41.22 -8.94
N ARG A 8 17.92 42.15 -9.03
CA ARG A 8 18.80 42.53 -7.91
C ARG A 8 17.95 43.27 -6.88
N ARG A 9 17.63 42.61 -5.77
CA ARG A 9 17.09 43.26 -4.57
C ARG A 9 18.16 44.19 -4.00
N PRO A 10 17.91 45.49 -3.79
CA PRO A 10 18.85 46.33 -3.06
C PRO A 10 18.81 45.93 -1.58
N LEU A 11 19.96 45.48 -1.07
CA LEU A 11 20.23 45.33 0.35
C LEU A 11 20.08 46.70 1.02
N ARG A 12 18.92 46.97 1.61
CA ARG A 12 18.79 48.05 2.59
C ARG A 12 19.55 47.63 3.85
N ALA A 13 20.79 48.10 3.95
CA ALA A 13 21.58 48.05 5.16
C ALA A 13 20.86 48.82 6.26
N ALA A 14 20.13 48.11 7.12
CA ALA A 14 19.59 48.67 8.35
C ALA A 14 20.72 48.70 9.40
N ILE A 15 21.59 49.70 9.29
CA ILE A 15 22.52 50.05 10.37
C ILE A 15 21.67 50.79 11.42
N PRO A 16 21.55 50.30 12.67
CA PRO A 16 20.94 51.08 13.72
C PRO A 16 21.93 52.18 14.11
N LEU A 17 21.87 53.33 13.44
CA LEU A 17 22.54 54.52 13.92
C LEU A 17 21.94 54.86 15.28
N ARG A 18 22.71 54.62 16.35
CA ARG A 18 22.45 55.18 17.67
C ARG A 18 22.44 56.70 17.50
N ARG A 19 21.25 57.30 17.43
CA ARG A 19 21.09 58.74 17.53
C ARG A 19 21.35 59.11 18.98
N PHE A 20 22.56 59.57 19.26
CA PHE A 20 22.82 60.32 20.48
C PHE A 20 21.96 61.58 20.41
N ALA A 21 21.16 61.82 21.44
CA ALA A 21 20.42 63.07 21.59
C ALA A 21 21.41 64.17 21.96
N THR A 22 22.12 64.72 20.97
CA THR A 22 22.74 66.02 21.11
C THR A 22 21.65 67.06 20.94
N VAL A 23 21.32 67.76 22.03
CA VAL A 23 20.41 68.91 22.02
C VAL A 23 21.15 70.07 21.35
N SER A 24 21.19 70.07 20.03
CA SER A 24 21.41 71.26 19.23
C SER A 24 20.36 71.27 18.15
N THR A 25 19.28 72.00 18.40
CA THR A 25 18.30 72.33 17.37
C THR A 25 19.04 73.11 16.28
N PRO A 26 19.08 72.65 15.02
CA PRO A 26 19.67 73.45 13.96
C PRO A 26 18.92 74.78 13.86
N TYR A 27 19.65 75.88 13.70
CA TYR A 27 19.07 77.21 13.55
C TYR A 27 18.15 77.23 12.31
N VAL A 28 16.85 77.39 12.52
CA VAL A 28 15.85 77.52 11.46
C VAL A 28 15.58 79.01 11.28
N PRO A 29 15.79 79.59 10.08
CA PRO A 29 15.56 81.01 9.84
C PRO A 29 14.08 81.37 10.02
N PRO A 30 13.76 82.53 10.61
CA PRO A 30 12.40 82.89 11.01
C PRO A 30 11.42 83.02 9.83
N ALA A 31 11.90 83.37 8.64
CA ALA A 31 11.08 83.44 7.42
C ALA A 31 10.48 82.08 7.01
N SER A 32 11.05 80.96 7.46
CA SER A 32 10.52 79.62 7.20
C SER A 32 9.38 79.22 8.14
N LEU A 33 9.07 80.04 9.16
CA LEU A 33 8.05 79.77 10.18
C LEU A 33 6.73 80.51 9.93
N GLU A 34 6.64 81.39 8.94
CA GLU A 34 5.45 82.22 8.68
C GLU A 34 4.19 81.39 8.36
N ASN A 35 4.35 80.19 7.79
CA ASN A 35 3.23 79.27 7.50
C ASN A 35 3.09 78.13 8.54
N VAL A 36 3.85 78.17 9.65
CA VAL A 36 3.91 77.09 10.67
C VAL A 36 3.29 77.56 12.01
N ALA A 37 2.46 78.61 11.98
CA ALA A 37 2.08 79.31 13.20
C ALA A 37 1.05 78.61 14.10
N ASP A 38 0.36 77.53 13.69
CA ASP A 38 -0.71 76.94 14.53
C ASP A 38 -0.79 75.40 14.56
N ALA A 39 0.14 74.68 13.92
CA ALA A 39 0.14 73.21 13.98
C ALA A 39 0.91 72.71 15.23
N PRO A 40 0.27 72.06 16.22
CA PRO A 40 0.99 71.48 17.34
C PRO A 40 2.03 70.47 16.81
N PRO A 41 3.23 70.40 17.42
CA PRO A 41 4.31 69.54 16.92
C PRO A 41 3.79 68.10 16.77
N PRO A 42 4.18 67.37 15.70
CA PRO A 42 3.72 66.00 15.52
C PRO A 42 4.15 65.20 16.76
N ARG A 43 3.18 64.82 17.60
CA ARG A 43 3.43 64.07 18.82
C ARG A 43 4.19 62.81 18.42
N PHE A 44 5.46 62.71 18.82
CA PHE A 44 6.25 61.51 18.60
C PHE A 44 5.52 60.34 19.25
N ARG A 45 4.92 59.47 18.43
CA ARG A 45 4.36 58.21 18.90
C ARG A 45 5.48 57.19 18.84
N PRO A 46 6.00 56.70 19.98
CA PRO A 46 7.00 55.64 19.94
C PRO A 46 6.42 54.45 19.14
N PRO A 47 7.23 53.76 18.33
CA PRO A 47 6.77 52.59 17.60
C PRO A 47 6.20 51.58 18.61
N LYS A 48 4.98 51.09 18.36
CA LYS A 48 4.36 50.08 19.23
C LYS A 48 5.22 48.83 19.21
N LYS A 49 5.67 48.38 20.38
CA LYS A 49 6.32 47.06 20.51
C LYS A 49 5.34 46.00 20.01
N THR A 50 5.75 45.21 19.02
CA THR A 50 4.94 44.11 18.52
C THR A 50 4.86 43.04 19.60
N LYS A 51 3.64 42.62 19.94
CA LYS A 51 3.43 41.47 20.81
C LYS A 51 3.79 40.20 20.04
N PRO A 52 4.31 39.15 20.69
CA PRO A 52 4.53 37.88 20.02
C PRO A 52 3.21 37.31 19.47
N GLU A 53 3.30 36.56 18.37
CA GLU A 53 2.13 36.00 17.69
C GLU A 53 1.44 34.91 18.51
N SER A 54 2.21 34.11 19.25
CA SER A 54 1.68 33.00 20.04
C SER A 54 2.05 33.07 21.53
N PRO A 55 1.20 32.50 22.42
CA PRO A 55 1.48 32.46 23.86
C PRO A 55 2.73 31.64 24.19
N SER A 56 3.03 30.62 23.39
CA SER A 56 4.18 29.76 23.58
C SER A 56 5.46 30.29 22.90
N PHE A 57 5.47 31.54 22.43
CA PHE A 57 6.60 32.17 21.76
C PHE A 57 7.91 32.10 22.56
N TYR A 58 7.84 32.27 23.88
CA TYR A 58 9.02 32.22 24.76
C TYR A 58 9.49 30.78 25.05
N THR A 59 8.77 29.77 24.56
CA THR A 59 9.26 28.40 24.57
C THR A 59 10.27 28.21 23.44
N SER A 60 11.19 27.27 23.60
CA SER A 60 12.15 26.94 22.53
C SER A 60 11.51 26.40 21.24
N ARG A 61 10.22 26.06 21.26
CA ARG A 61 9.49 25.38 20.18
C ARG A 61 8.01 25.76 20.17
N ALA A 62 7.71 27.02 19.91
CA ALA A 62 6.37 27.58 19.98
C ALA A 62 5.33 26.79 19.15
N SER A 63 5.61 26.56 17.86
CA SER A 63 4.71 25.86 16.93
C SER A 63 4.20 24.52 17.45
N TYR A 64 5.09 23.69 18.01
CA TYR A 64 4.73 22.39 18.58
C TYR A 64 3.78 22.53 19.79
N TYR A 65 4.08 23.45 20.71
CA TYR A 65 3.28 23.63 21.92
C TYR A 65 1.94 24.30 21.64
N ASP A 66 1.87 25.21 20.67
CA ASP A 66 0.61 25.80 20.23
C ASP A 66 -0.34 24.73 19.67
N HIS A 67 0.17 23.85 18.81
CA HIS A 67 -0.61 22.73 18.27
C HIS A 67 -0.96 21.68 19.33
N LEU A 68 -0.03 21.34 20.23
CA LEU A 68 -0.31 20.44 21.33
C LEU A 68 -1.42 21.01 22.25
N TYR A 69 -1.37 22.31 22.52
CA TYR A 69 -2.39 23.00 23.32
C TYR A 69 -3.75 23.01 22.61
N GLN A 70 -3.79 23.26 21.29
CA GLN A 70 -5.01 23.13 20.49
C GLN A 70 -5.62 21.72 20.60
N LEU A 71 -4.79 20.68 20.53
CA LEU A 71 -5.24 19.29 20.68
C LEU A 71 -5.73 18.98 22.09
N GLU A 72 -4.97 19.36 23.12
CA GLU A 72 -5.34 19.13 24.53
C GLU A 72 -6.63 19.87 24.88
N THR A 73 -6.81 21.11 24.43
CA THR A 73 -8.04 21.89 24.66
C THR A 73 -9.24 21.30 23.93
N ALA A 74 -9.08 20.86 22.68
CA ALA A 74 -10.12 20.15 21.94
C ALA A 74 -10.52 18.83 22.63
N LEU A 75 -9.54 18.06 23.10
CA LEU A 75 -9.77 16.81 23.83
C LEU A 75 -10.53 17.07 25.14
N GLN A 76 -10.15 18.09 25.90
CA GLN A 76 -10.83 18.46 27.14
C GLN A 76 -12.27 18.92 26.90
N ARG A 77 -12.51 19.73 25.85
CA ARG A 77 -13.87 20.14 25.46
C ARG A 77 -14.72 18.94 25.08
N CYS A 78 -14.17 18.03 24.27
CA CYS A 78 -14.86 16.83 23.84
C CYS A 78 -15.19 15.88 25.01
N ARG A 79 -14.21 15.60 25.88
CA ARG A 79 -14.42 14.75 27.06
C ARG A 79 -15.48 15.32 27.97
N ARG A 80 -15.44 16.64 28.24
CA ARG A 80 -16.46 17.31 29.05
C ARG A 80 -17.85 17.19 28.43
N ALA A 81 -17.99 17.44 27.14
CA ALA A 81 -19.27 17.33 26.44
C ALA A 81 -19.82 15.89 26.50
N LEU A 82 -18.98 14.88 26.23
CA LEU A 82 -19.38 13.46 26.32
C LEU A 82 -19.70 13.03 27.77
N SER A 83 -19.01 13.57 28.77
CA SER A 83 -19.33 13.34 30.18
C SER A 83 -20.66 13.98 30.59
N VAL A 84 -20.97 15.19 30.10
CA VAL A 84 -22.28 15.83 30.31
C VAL A 84 -23.40 15.02 29.68
N LEU A 85 -23.14 14.38 28.54
CA LEU A 85 -24.06 13.45 27.87
C LEU A 85 -24.13 12.06 28.54
N GLY A 86 -23.33 11.80 29.57
CA GLY A 86 -23.31 10.52 30.29
C GLY A 86 -22.65 9.36 29.53
N LEU A 87 -21.89 9.64 28.46
CA LEU A 87 -21.27 8.61 27.62
C LEU A 87 -19.90 8.14 28.12
N LEU A 88 -19.18 8.99 28.86
CA LEU A 88 -17.88 8.67 29.47
C LEU A 88 -18.01 8.53 31.01
N PRO A 89 -17.34 7.55 31.63
CA PRO A 89 -16.39 6.59 31.05
C PRO A 89 -17.06 5.38 30.39
N LEU A 90 -16.58 4.99 29.19
CA LEU A 90 -17.07 3.78 28.52
C LEU A 90 -16.55 2.50 29.17
N PRO A 91 -17.39 1.49 29.38
CA PRO A 91 -16.95 0.16 29.81
C PRO A 91 -16.16 -0.55 28.70
N THR A 92 -15.35 -1.54 29.08
CA THR A 92 -14.41 -2.22 28.16
C THR A 92 -15.11 -2.91 26.98
N PHE A 93 -16.29 -3.51 27.20
CA PHE A 93 -17.07 -4.14 26.13
C PHE A 93 -17.56 -3.11 25.10
N ALA A 94 -18.03 -1.94 25.57
CA ALA A 94 -18.52 -0.88 24.69
C ALA A 94 -17.38 -0.26 23.87
N ARG A 95 -16.17 -0.15 24.47
CA ARG A 95 -14.96 0.25 23.75
C ARG A 95 -14.59 -0.75 22.65
N ALA A 96 -14.74 -2.05 22.91
CA ALA A 96 -14.43 -3.10 21.93
C ALA A 96 -15.42 -3.15 20.75
N SER A 97 -16.67 -2.72 20.95
CA SER A 97 -17.68 -2.63 19.90
C SER A 97 -17.58 -1.38 19.02
N LEU A 98 -16.71 -0.41 19.35
CA LEU A 98 -16.53 0.78 18.53
C LEU A 98 -15.96 0.41 17.15
N PRO A 99 -16.34 1.15 16.09
CA PRO A 99 -15.73 0.96 14.78
C PRO A 99 -14.21 1.20 14.85
N PRO A 100 -13.42 0.54 13.99
CA PRO A 100 -11.97 0.73 13.98
C PRO A 100 -11.59 2.17 13.63
N ALA A 101 -10.45 2.61 14.15
CA ALA A 101 -9.86 3.92 13.85
C ALA A 101 -9.69 4.11 12.33
N GLN A 102 -10.10 5.26 11.82
CA GLN A 102 -10.05 5.55 10.38
C GLN A 102 -8.84 6.41 10.01
N HIS A 103 -8.23 7.12 10.96
CA HIS A 103 -7.16 8.07 10.66
C HIS A 103 -5.77 7.40 10.65
N LEU A 104 -4.97 7.81 9.65
CA LEU A 104 -3.56 7.47 9.59
C LEU A 104 -2.76 8.74 9.87
N TRP A 105 -2.16 8.84 11.06
CA TRP A 105 -1.42 10.03 11.47
C TRP A 105 -0.16 10.26 10.63
N ARG A 106 0.23 11.53 10.47
CA ARG A 106 1.49 11.91 9.82
C ARG A 106 2.70 11.30 10.51
N ASN A 107 3.68 10.87 9.71
CA ASN A 107 4.95 10.36 10.23
C ASN A 107 5.74 11.48 10.96
N ARG A 108 6.63 11.08 11.87
CA ARG A 108 7.53 12.00 12.59
C ARG A 108 8.27 13.00 11.69
N GLN A 109 8.74 12.54 10.52
CA GLN A 109 9.42 13.40 9.54
C GLN A 109 8.47 14.47 8.98
N SER A 110 7.26 14.07 8.57
CA SER A 110 6.27 15.00 8.03
C SER A 110 5.81 16.03 9.06
N MET A 111 5.65 15.63 10.33
CA MET A 111 5.36 16.55 11.44
C MET A 111 6.54 17.48 11.77
N THR A 112 7.78 17.01 11.63
CA THR A 112 8.98 17.86 11.80
C THR A 112 9.00 18.98 10.76
N THR A 113 8.62 18.67 9.51
CA THR A 113 8.47 19.66 8.44
C THR A 113 7.33 20.63 8.73
N MET A 114 6.19 20.15 9.22
CA MET A 114 5.03 20.99 9.58
C MET A 114 5.38 22.01 10.68
N PHE A 115 6.12 21.60 11.70
CA PHE A 115 6.45 22.47 12.83
C PHE A 115 7.71 23.30 12.63
N SER A 116 8.41 23.15 11.51
CA SER A 116 9.69 23.81 11.23
C SER A 116 10.71 23.62 12.37
N GLY A 117 10.73 22.44 13.00
CA GLY A 117 11.55 22.18 14.18
C GLY A 117 11.72 20.69 14.48
N ALA A 118 12.94 20.30 14.85
CA ALA A 118 13.28 18.90 15.13
C ALA A 118 12.39 18.30 16.25
N LEU A 119 11.66 17.23 15.91
CA LEU A 119 10.77 16.51 16.83
C LEU A 119 11.45 15.24 17.40
N THR A 120 11.58 15.22 18.73
CA THR A 120 12.04 14.05 19.50
C THR A 120 10.96 12.97 19.49
N THR A 121 11.36 11.70 19.57
CA THR A 121 10.44 10.54 19.64
C THR A 121 9.43 10.64 20.78
N ALA A 122 9.84 11.08 21.97
CA ALA A 122 8.96 11.27 23.12
C ALA A 122 7.82 12.26 22.84
N ARG A 123 8.13 13.41 22.22
CA ARG A 123 7.15 14.45 21.87
C ARG A 123 6.19 13.99 20.79
N TYR A 124 6.72 13.31 19.77
CA TYR A 124 5.89 12.66 18.74
C TYR A 124 4.90 11.66 19.36
N ARG A 125 5.36 10.79 20.27
CA ARG A 125 4.50 9.84 20.98
C ARG A 125 3.44 10.54 21.84
N ARG A 126 3.81 11.61 22.56
CA ARG A 126 2.85 12.41 23.34
C ARG A 126 1.75 12.97 22.45
N MET A 127 2.11 13.54 21.31
CA MET A 127 1.13 14.11 20.38
C MET A 127 0.21 13.04 19.77
N ILE A 128 0.76 11.88 19.39
CA ILE A 128 -0.07 10.75 18.91
C ILE A 128 -1.03 10.27 20.00
N ALA A 129 -0.61 10.22 21.26
CA ALA A 129 -1.48 9.81 22.35
C ALA A 129 -2.70 10.74 22.47
N VAL A 130 -2.48 12.06 22.42
CA VAL A 130 -3.58 13.04 22.45
C VAL A 130 -4.48 12.91 21.21
N LEU A 131 -3.91 12.70 20.02
CA LEU A 131 -4.68 12.48 18.79
C LEU A 131 -5.52 11.20 18.86
N ALA A 132 -4.95 10.11 19.39
CA ALA A 132 -5.66 8.83 19.54
C ALA A 132 -6.82 8.95 20.54
N ASP A 133 -6.61 9.63 21.66
CA ASP A 133 -7.65 9.91 22.66
C ASP A 133 -8.79 10.75 22.05
N LEU A 134 -8.45 11.73 21.22
CA LEU A 134 -9.40 12.63 20.57
C LEU A 134 -10.17 11.92 19.43
N GLU A 135 -9.50 11.02 18.69
CA GLU A 135 -10.17 10.12 17.73
C GLU A 135 -11.14 9.16 18.44
N GLU A 136 -10.76 8.56 19.57
CA GLU A 136 -11.67 7.73 20.36
C GLU A 136 -12.93 8.51 20.75
N CYS A 137 -12.78 9.74 21.23
CA CYS A 137 -13.92 10.57 21.58
C CYS A 137 -14.79 10.93 20.36
N SER A 138 -14.18 11.19 19.19
CA SER A 138 -14.92 11.40 17.93
C SER A 138 -15.72 10.15 17.53
N ARG A 139 -15.12 8.95 17.62
CA ARG A 139 -15.82 7.68 17.33
C ARG A 139 -16.98 7.41 18.29
N VAL A 140 -16.82 7.73 19.57
CA VAL A 140 -17.90 7.60 20.55
C VAL A 140 -19.05 8.55 20.18
N ALA A 141 -18.73 9.79 19.80
CA ALA A 141 -19.72 10.78 19.41
C ALA A 141 -20.52 10.36 18.17
N THR A 142 -19.86 9.81 17.15
CA THR A 142 -20.55 9.35 15.93
C THR A 142 -21.44 8.14 16.19
N VAL A 143 -20.98 7.15 16.97
CA VAL A 143 -21.80 5.99 17.34
C VAL A 143 -23.00 6.39 18.21
N ALA A 144 -22.85 7.39 19.07
CA ALA A 144 -23.94 7.93 19.88
C ALA A 144 -24.91 8.86 19.11
N GLY A 145 -24.63 9.17 17.84
CA GLY A 145 -25.47 10.05 17.01
C GLY A 145 -25.27 11.55 17.27
N HIS A 146 -24.18 11.95 17.94
CA HIS A 146 -23.83 13.35 18.18
C HIS A 146 -22.89 13.90 17.10
N ASP A 147 -23.41 14.00 15.89
CA ASP A 147 -22.63 14.38 14.70
C ASP A 147 -22.08 15.81 14.76
N ALA A 148 -22.79 16.73 15.41
CA ALA A 148 -22.32 18.11 15.56
C ALA A 148 -21.01 18.20 16.35
N LEU A 149 -20.85 17.36 17.36
CA LEU A 149 -19.63 17.29 18.17
C LEU A 149 -18.50 16.64 17.37
N ALA A 150 -18.78 15.55 16.64
CA ALA A 150 -17.81 14.91 15.76
C ALA A 150 -17.32 15.89 14.66
N ALA A 151 -18.24 16.61 14.01
CA ALA A 151 -17.94 17.60 12.98
C ALA A 151 -17.07 18.75 13.51
N SER A 152 -17.22 19.14 14.78
CA SER A 152 -16.37 20.17 15.40
C SER A 152 -14.91 19.75 15.59
N ILE A 153 -14.68 18.43 15.75
CA ILE A 153 -13.37 17.85 16.04
C ILE A 153 -12.63 17.49 14.75
N GLN A 154 -13.38 17.07 13.73
CA GLN A 154 -12.89 16.65 12.43
C GLN A 154 -11.84 17.60 11.80
N PRO A 155 -12.02 18.94 11.73
CA PRO A 155 -11.02 19.82 11.12
C PRO A 155 -9.68 19.82 11.87
N VAL A 156 -9.71 19.61 13.20
CA VAL A 156 -8.49 19.50 14.00
C VAL A 156 -7.76 18.19 13.71
N LEU A 157 -8.50 17.10 13.50
CA LEU A 157 -7.93 15.80 13.13
C LEU A 157 -7.34 15.76 11.72
N GLU A 158 -8.05 16.33 10.75
CA GLU A 158 -7.64 16.38 9.34
C GLU A 158 -6.30 17.09 9.16
N LEU A 159 -6.01 18.11 9.97
CA LEU A 159 -4.72 18.80 9.96
C LEU A 159 -3.52 17.87 10.23
N PHE A 160 -3.71 16.84 11.06
CA PHE A 160 -2.66 15.87 11.43
C PHE A 160 -2.78 14.53 10.69
N GLU A 161 -3.72 14.43 9.76
CA GLU A 161 -3.88 13.27 8.90
C GLU A 161 -2.77 13.22 7.83
N ARG A 162 -2.37 12.00 7.47
CA ARG A 162 -1.40 11.78 6.42
C ARG A 162 -2.04 12.06 5.05
N HIS A 163 -1.51 13.04 4.33
CA HIS A 163 -1.86 13.32 2.93
C HIS A 163 -1.87 12.06 2.02
N ASP A 164 -0.90 11.16 2.17
CA ASP A 164 -0.83 9.90 1.39
C ASP A 164 -1.78 8.78 1.86
N LYS A 165 -2.78 9.04 2.72
CA LYS A 165 -3.61 7.98 3.32
C LYS A 165 -4.20 7.04 2.27
N ALA A 166 -4.80 7.59 1.22
CA ALA A 166 -5.41 6.81 0.15
C ALA A 166 -4.38 5.92 -0.55
N GLU A 167 -3.18 6.45 -0.82
CA GLU A 167 -2.10 5.66 -1.43
C GLU A 167 -1.59 4.55 -0.52
N VAL A 168 -1.45 4.82 0.78
CA VAL A 168 -0.97 3.82 1.74
C VAL A 168 -1.97 2.67 1.85
N LEU A 169 -3.27 2.97 1.91
CA LEU A 169 -4.33 1.97 1.90
C LEU A 169 -4.37 1.21 0.58
N ALA A 170 -4.23 1.89 -0.56
CA ALA A 170 -4.17 1.26 -1.88
C ALA A 170 -2.93 0.37 -2.06
N ARG A 171 -1.77 0.75 -1.50
CA ARG A 171 -0.55 -0.08 -1.50
C ARG A 171 -0.70 -1.32 -0.61
N ALA A 172 -1.47 -1.22 0.47
CA ALA A 172 -1.76 -2.36 1.33
C ALA A 172 -2.75 -3.34 0.66
N ALA A 173 -3.69 -2.82 -0.13
CA ALA A 173 -4.55 -3.65 -0.96
C ALA A 173 -3.75 -4.39 -2.04
N ARG A 174 -3.99 -5.69 -2.17
CA ARG A 174 -3.34 -6.49 -3.22
C ARG A 174 -3.93 -6.13 -4.58
N LYS A 175 -3.08 -5.90 -5.57
CA LYS A 175 -3.51 -5.79 -6.96
C LYS A 175 -4.11 -7.12 -7.42
N HIS A 176 -5.40 -7.12 -7.75
CA HIS A 176 -6.09 -8.28 -8.32
C HIS A 176 -5.47 -8.63 -9.69
N VAL A 177 -5.27 -9.92 -9.96
CA VAL A 177 -4.80 -10.39 -11.26
C VAL A 177 -6.02 -10.45 -12.18
N PRO A 178 -6.10 -9.62 -13.24
CA PRO A 178 -7.24 -9.65 -14.14
C PRO A 178 -7.34 -11.00 -14.87
N LEU A 179 -8.56 -11.42 -15.16
CA LEU A 179 -8.83 -12.59 -15.99
C LEU A 179 -8.92 -12.17 -17.45
N ASP A 180 -8.37 -13.00 -18.34
CA ASP A 180 -8.42 -12.78 -19.78
C ASP A 180 -9.85 -13.00 -20.34
N ARG A 181 -10.08 -12.62 -21.60
CA ARG A 181 -11.34 -12.86 -22.34
C ARG A 181 -11.85 -14.32 -22.26
N TYR A 182 -10.92 -15.28 -22.15
CA TYR A 182 -11.24 -16.71 -22.08
C TYR A 182 -11.46 -17.23 -20.65
N GLY A 183 -11.48 -16.35 -19.64
CA GLY A 183 -11.52 -16.75 -18.22
C GLY A 183 -10.22 -17.41 -17.76
N ARG A 184 -9.09 -17.11 -18.41
CA ARG A 184 -7.77 -17.63 -18.06
C ARG A 184 -7.06 -16.62 -17.17
N SER A 185 -6.35 -17.08 -16.14
CA SER A 185 -5.46 -16.24 -15.35
C SER A 185 -4.01 -16.43 -15.82
N TYR A 186 -3.30 -15.34 -16.09
CA TYR A 186 -1.88 -15.35 -16.41
C TYR A 186 -1.03 -14.95 -15.20
N THR A 187 -0.12 -15.83 -14.76
CA THR A 187 0.77 -15.57 -13.64
C THR A 187 2.21 -16.00 -13.92
N VAL A 188 3.14 -15.49 -13.11
CA VAL A 188 4.56 -15.77 -13.26
C VAL A 188 5.17 -16.20 -11.93
N GLY A 189 5.73 -17.41 -11.91
CA GLY A 189 6.50 -17.93 -10.81
C GLY A 189 8.00 -17.85 -11.05
N ARG A 190 8.79 -17.60 -10.01
CA ARG A 190 10.26 -17.58 -10.10
C ARG A 190 10.90 -18.24 -8.89
N ARG A 191 11.92 -19.06 -9.12
CA ARG A 191 12.75 -19.66 -8.05
C ARG A 191 14.17 -19.87 -8.57
N LYS A 192 15.16 -19.34 -7.85
CA LYS A 192 16.55 -19.27 -8.32
C LYS A 192 16.58 -18.66 -9.73
N GLU A 193 17.11 -19.40 -10.70
CA GLU A 193 17.20 -19.03 -12.12
C GLU A 193 15.97 -19.47 -12.94
N SER A 194 15.10 -20.31 -12.38
CA SER A 194 13.92 -20.82 -13.08
C SER A 194 12.80 -19.79 -13.07
N ALA A 195 12.20 -19.57 -14.25
CA ALA A 195 11.00 -18.77 -14.43
C ALA A 195 9.92 -19.63 -15.10
N ALA A 196 8.70 -19.55 -14.55
CA ALA A 196 7.53 -20.26 -15.03
C ALA A 196 6.42 -19.26 -15.38
N ARG A 197 5.92 -19.33 -16.61
CA ARG A 197 4.71 -18.63 -17.06
C ARG A 197 3.56 -19.62 -16.97
N VAL A 198 2.50 -19.27 -16.27
CA VAL A 198 1.38 -20.18 -15.97
C VAL A 198 0.08 -19.55 -16.46
N TRP A 199 -0.66 -20.33 -17.23
CA TRP A 199 -2.04 -20.06 -17.63
C TRP A 199 -2.93 -21.10 -16.94
N MET A 200 -3.93 -20.63 -16.23
CA MET A 200 -4.88 -21.49 -15.53
C MET A 200 -6.30 -21.15 -15.98
N ILE A 201 -7.08 -22.18 -16.28
CA ILE A 201 -8.48 -22.06 -16.68
C ILE A 201 -9.32 -23.02 -15.83
N PRO A 202 -10.52 -22.63 -15.36
CA PRO A 202 -11.42 -23.58 -14.72
C PRO A 202 -11.84 -24.66 -15.72
N VAL A 203 -11.98 -25.89 -15.24
CA VAL A 203 -12.57 -26.99 -16.02
C VAL A 203 -14.05 -26.63 -16.22
N ARG A 204 -14.50 -26.60 -17.49
CA ARG A 204 -15.93 -26.47 -17.78
C ARG A 204 -16.55 -27.84 -17.56
N GLU A 205 -17.48 -27.94 -16.61
CA GLU A 205 -18.42 -29.05 -16.63
C GLU A 205 -19.15 -28.98 -17.98
N GLN A 206 -19.01 -30.02 -18.80
CA GLN A 206 -19.88 -30.14 -19.96
C GLN A 206 -21.29 -30.21 -19.39
N GLN A 207 -22.09 -29.16 -19.60
CA GLN A 207 -23.53 -29.27 -19.45
C GLN A 207 -23.90 -30.53 -20.24
N GLN A 208 -24.42 -31.52 -19.52
CA GLN A 208 -24.85 -32.80 -20.09
C GLN A 208 -25.57 -32.47 -21.38
N GLN A 209 -25.03 -32.94 -22.51
CA GLN A 209 -25.76 -32.91 -23.76
C GLN A 209 -27.10 -33.57 -23.44
N GLN A 210 -28.17 -32.79 -23.47
CA GLN A 210 -29.51 -33.35 -23.47
C GLN A 210 -29.50 -34.40 -24.58
N PRO A 211 -29.87 -35.66 -24.32
CA PRO A 211 -29.92 -36.66 -25.37
C PRO A 211 -30.79 -36.08 -26.48
N VAL A 212 -30.17 -35.86 -27.64
CA VAL A 212 -30.92 -35.55 -28.86
C VAL A 212 -31.92 -36.70 -28.98
N PRO A 213 -33.24 -36.43 -28.97
CA PRO A 213 -34.23 -37.50 -28.98
C PRO A 213 -34.01 -38.34 -30.25
N ALA A 214 -33.96 -39.66 -30.06
CA ALA A 214 -33.67 -40.67 -31.08
C ALA A 214 -34.71 -40.76 -32.22
N ASN A 215 -35.61 -39.78 -32.37
CA ASN A 215 -36.77 -39.84 -33.27
C ASN A 215 -36.55 -39.11 -34.61
N ALA A 216 -35.31 -38.94 -35.05
CA ALA A 216 -34.99 -38.38 -36.37
C ALA A 216 -34.25 -39.37 -37.29
N ALA A 217 -34.28 -40.67 -36.97
CA ALA A 217 -33.56 -41.72 -37.70
C ALA A 217 -34.48 -42.66 -38.52
N GLU A 218 -35.65 -42.18 -38.96
CA GLU A 218 -36.50 -42.93 -39.90
C GLU A 218 -37.02 -42.03 -41.02
N ALA A 219 -36.16 -41.75 -42.00
CA ALA A 219 -36.54 -41.49 -43.38
C ALA A 219 -35.31 -41.72 -44.27
N GLY A 220 -35.34 -42.79 -45.06
CA GLY A 220 -34.20 -43.34 -45.78
C GLY A 220 -33.68 -42.49 -46.94
N ASP A 221 -32.50 -42.85 -47.41
CA ASP A 221 -32.22 -42.98 -48.83
C ASP A 221 -30.99 -43.88 -49.03
N ASP A 222 -31.17 -44.93 -49.84
CA ASP A 222 -30.16 -45.89 -50.25
C ASP A 222 -29.37 -45.32 -51.42
N LEU A 223 -28.13 -44.85 -51.27
CA LEU A 223 -27.13 -44.80 -52.37
C LEU A 223 -25.67 -44.69 -51.84
N ILE A 224 -24.93 -45.80 -51.98
CA ILE A 224 -23.48 -45.95 -52.25
C ILE A 224 -22.52 -44.98 -51.51
N ALA A 225 -21.85 -45.48 -50.48
CA ALA A 225 -20.68 -44.83 -49.88
C ALA A 225 -19.43 -45.00 -50.79
N PRO A 226 -18.61 -43.96 -51.01
CA PRO A 226 -17.30 -44.14 -51.62
C PRO A 226 -16.34 -44.75 -50.59
N VAL A 227 -15.76 -45.89 -50.95
CA VAL A 227 -14.61 -46.50 -50.28
C VAL A 227 -13.46 -45.48 -50.31
N VAL A 228 -13.11 -44.94 -49.15
CA VAL A 228 -11.85 -44.22 -48.90
C VAL A 228 -11.09 -44.97 -47.83
N ASP A 229 -9.84 -45.31 -48.14
CA ASP A 229 -8.99 -46.22 -47.38
C ASP A 229 -8.87 -45.87 -45.89
N ASP A 230 -9.31 -46.80 -45.05
CA ASP A 230 -9.25 -46.79 -43.57
C ASP A 230 -7.83 -47.01 -43.01
N ALA A 231 -6.78 -46.51 -43.67
CA ALA A 231 -5.41 -46.66 -43.21
C ALA A 231 -5.04 -45.72 -42.03
N PHE A 232 -5.92 -44.80 -41.65
CA PHE A 232 -5.76 -43.89 -40.52
C PHE A 232 -7.05 -43.74 -39.70
N ALA A 233 -7.81 -44.82 -39.53
CA ALA A 233 -8.87 -44.87 -38.52
C ALA A 233 -8.25 -45.24 -37.16
N PRO A 234 -8.40 -44.42 -36.10
CA PRO A 234 -8.00 -44.82 -34.75
C PRO A 234 -8.80 -46.06 -34.36
N SER A 235 -8.09 -47.11 -33.96
CA SER A 235 -8.65 -48.43 -33.61
C SER A 235 -9.85 -48.31 -32.66
N PRO A 236 -11.01 -48.93 -32.97
CA PRO A 236 -12.25 -48.76 -32.21
C PRO A 236 -12.18 -49.32 -30.78
N ASP A 237 -11.21 -50.20 -30.51
CA ASP A 237 -11.04 -50.88 -29.21
C ASP A 237 -10.10 -50.15 -28.24
N ALA A 238 -9.54 -49.00 -28.63
CA ALA A 238 -8.83 -48.15 -27.68
C ALA A 238 -9.88 -47.51 -26.74
N PRO A 239 -9.80 -47.67 -25.41
CA PRO A 239 -10.76 -47.03 -24.52
C PRO A 239 -10.65 -45.51 -24.74
N ARG A 240 -11.69 -44.93 -25.35
CA ARG A 240 -11.87 -43.47 -25.41
C ARG A 240 -12.15 -43.01 -23.98
N VAL A 241 -11.09 -42.75 -23.22
CA VAL A 241 -11.21 -42.15 -21.88
C VAL A 241 -11.90 -40.80 -22.09
N PRO A 242 -13.11 -40.57 -21.55
CA PRO A 242 -13.71 -39.25 -21.57
C PRO A 242 -12.82 -38.35 -20.71
N VAL A 243 -11.98 -37.51 -21.33
CA VAL A 243 -11.07 -36.63 -20.60
C VAL A 243 -11.85 -35.40 -20.12
N THR A 244 -12.69 -35.62 -19.12
CA THR A 244 -13.18 -34.59 -18.17
C THR A 244 -12.13 -34.30 -17.08
N THR A 245 -11.01 -35.03 -17.08
CA THR A 245 -9.97 -34.99 -16.06
C THR A 245 -9.06 -33.77 -16.19
N THR A 246 -8.78 -33.14 -15.05
CA THR A 246 -7.81 -32.04 -14.97
C THR A 246 -6.46 -32.42 -15.55
N THR A 247 -5.98 -31.59 -16.47
CA THR A 247 -4.68 -31.75 -17.10
C THR A 247 -3.70 -30.66 -16.64
N ILE A 248 -2.50 -31.08 -16.27
CA ILE A 248 -1.37 -30.19 -15.98
C ILE A 248 -0.31 -30.46 -17.04
N LEU A 249 -0.13 -29.48 -17.93
CA LEU A 249 0.83 -29.52 -19.02
C LEU A 249 1.99 -28.56 -18.74
N VAL A 250 3.21 -29.06 -18.82
CA VAL A 250 4.45 -28.32 -18.62
C VAL A 250 5.30 -28.44 -19.89
N ASN A 251 5.55 -27.31 -20.57
CA ASN A 251 6.25 -27.29 -21.86
C ASN A 251 5.67 -28.30 -22.87
N ASN A 252 4.34 -28.36 -22.96
CA ASN A 252 3.57 -29.27 -23.82
C ASN A 252 3.67 -30.77 -23.45
N LEU A 253 4.30 -31.11 -22.32
CA LEU A 253 4.40 -32.48 -21.81
C LEU A 253 3.51 -32.65 -20.56
N PRO A 254 2.94 -33.83 -20.32
CA PRO A 254 2.20 -34.09 -19.09
C PRO A 254 3.13 -34.10 -17.86
N LEU A 255 2.59 -33.74 -16.70
CA LEU A 255 3.34 -33.56 -15.45
C LEU A 255 4.22 -34.76 -15.07
N ASN A 256 3.70 -35.98 -15.29
CA ASN A 256 4.39 -37.23 -15.02
C ASN A 256 5.63 -37.44 -15.89
N GLN A 257 5.55 -37.11 -17.18
CA GLN A 257 6.64 -37.24 -18.14
C GLN A 257 7.70 -36.15 -17.95
N PHE A 258 7.28 -34.91 -17.67
CA PHE A 258 8.21 -33.79 -17.50
C PHE A 258 9.04 -33.90 -16.22
N PHE A 259 8.40 -34.16 -15.07
CA PHE A 259 9.10 -34.38 -13.81
C PHE A 259 9.19 -35.87 -13.52
N ALA A 260 10.37 -36.46 -13.64
CA ALA A 260 10.59 -37.86 -13.28
C ALA A 260 10.43 -38.10 -11.77
N THR A 261 10.92 -37.18 -10.95
CA THR A 261 10.94 -37.32 -9.49
C THR A 261 9.55 -37.04 -8.87
N PRO A 262 8.99 -37.96 -8.06
CA PRO A 262 7.66 -37.78 -7.48
C PRO A 262 7.59 -36.56 -6.54
N THR A 263 8.65 -36.26 -5.80
CA THR A 263 8.73 -35.09 -4.91
C THR A 263 8.54 -33.76 -5.66
N ASP A 264 9.01 -33.67 -6.90
CA ASP A 264 8.83 -32.46 -7.71
C ASP A 264 7.38 -32.35 -8.22
N ARG A 265 6.73 -33.48 -8.54
CA ARG A 265 5.30 -33.53 -8.87
C ARG A 265 4.45 -33.07 -7.69
N GLU A 266 4.73 -33.59 -6.49
CA GLU A 266 4.05 -33.19 -5.26
C GLU A 266 4.18 -31.69 -4.97
N ARG A 267 5.36 -31.10 -5.22
CA ARG A 267 5.56 -29.64 -5.06
C ARG A 267 4.65 -28.83 -5.97
N VAL A 268 4.48 -29.26 -7.23
CA VAL A 268 3.61 -28.59 -8.21
C VAL A 268 2.13 -28.71 -7.82
N VAL A 269 1.72 -29.87 -7.30
CA VAL A 269 0.31 -30.16 -6.93
C VAL A 269 -0.07 -29.60 -5.55
N ARG A 270 0.90 -29.42 -4.65
CA ARG A 270 0.71 -28.88 -3.29
C ARG A 270 -0.20 -27.64 -3.19
N PRO A 271 -0.06 -26.58 -3.99
CA PRO A 271 -0.97 -25.42 -3.93
C PRO A 271 -2.44 -25.81 -4.18
N LEU A 272 -2.71 -26.69 -5.15
CA LEU A 272 -4.06 -27.16 -5.46
C LEU A 272 -4.62 -28.02 -4.32
N LYS A 273 -3.79 -28.89 -3.73
CA LYS A 273 -4.17 -29.74 -2.59
C LYS A 273 -4.53 -28.93 -1.36
N LEU A 274 -3.76 -27.90 -1.02
CA LEU A 274 -4.01 -27.06 0.15
C LEU A 274 -5.23 -26.15 -0.01
N ALA A 275 -5.52 -25.71 -1.23
CA ALA A 275 -6.70 -24.91 -1.52
C ALA A 275 -7.97 -25.77 -1.69
N GLY A 276 -7.86 -27.11 -1.70
CA GLY A 276 -9.02 -27.99 -1.90
C GLY A 276 -9.59 -27.97 -3.32
N VAL A 277 -8.82 -27.47 -4.30
CA VAL A 277 -9.27 -27.27 -5.70
C VAL A 277 -8.57 -28.22 -6.67
N LEU A 278 -8.16 -29.39 -6.18
CA LEU A 278 -7.69 -30.48 -7.04
C LEU A 278 -8.85 -30.93 -7.93
N GLY A 279 -8.64 -31.04 -9.24
CA GLY A 279 -9.72 -31.41 -10.16
C GLY A 279 -10.53 -30.23 -10.71
N ALA A 280 -10.35 -29.01 -10.21
CA ALA A 280 -11.14 -27.86 -10.65
C ALA A 280 -10.54 -27.06 -11.81
N PHE A 281 -9.21 -27.16 -12.03
CA PHE A 281 -8.49 -26.30 -12.96
C PHE A 281 -7.59 -27.08 -13.92
N ASN A 282 -7.60 -26.66 -15.19
CA ASN A 282 -6.59 -27.04 -16.18
C ASN A 282 -5.43 -26.03 -16.13
N VAL A 283 -4.21 -26.55 -16.14
CA VAL A 283 -2.99 -25.74 -16.00
C VAL A 283 -2.09 -25.98 -17.21
N PHE A 284 -1.78 -24.91 -17.91
CA PHE A 284 -0.76 -24.89 -18.95
C PHE A 284 0.39 -24.00 -18.50
N ALA A 285 1.62 -24.51 -18.51
CA ALA A 285 2.76 -23.75 -18.09
C ALA A 285 3.97 -23.92 -19.00
N ILE A 286 4.69 -22.81 -19.19
CA ILE A 286 5.96 -22.78 -19.89
C ILE A 286 7.05 -22.42 -18.89
N VAL A 287 8.06 -23.28 -18.78
CA VAL A 287 9.15 -23.12 -17.82
C VAL A 287 10.48 -23.07 -18.55
N ARG A 288 11.32 -22.12 -18.16
CA ARG A 288 12.67 -21.90 -18.71
C ARG A 288 13.68 -21.65 -17.58
N GLY A 289 14.92 -22.09 -17.79
CA GLY A 289 16.05 -21.85 -16.88
C GLY A 289 16.08 -22.72 -15.61
N GLY A 290 17.24 -22.74 -14.96
CA GLY A 290 17.54 -23.53 -13.76
C GLY A 290 17.36 -25.05 -13.95
N GLY A 291 17.27 -25.78 -12.84
CA GLY A 291 17.07 -27.24 -12.84
C GLY A 291 15.67 -27.67 -12.41
N THR A 292 15.39 -28.97 -12.46
CA THR A 292 14.06 -29.59 -12.20
C THR A 292 13.40 -29.10 -10.89
N THR A 293 14.14 -29.14 -9.77
CA THR A 293 13.62 -28.70 -8.46
C THR A 293 13.34 -27.20 -8.38
N GLY A 294 14.10 -26.39 -9.13
CA GLY A 294 13.89 -24.95 -9.28
C GLY A 294 12.63 -24.67 -10.09
N GLN A 295 12.48 -25.37 -11.20
CA GLN A 295 11.33 -25.31 -12.11
C GLN A 295 10.03 -25.73 -11.42
N ALA A 296 10.02 -26.85 -10.70
CA ALA A 296 8.88 -27.30 -9.92
C ALA A 296 8.45 -26.28 -8.86
N GLY A 297 9.42 -25.66 -8.17
CA GLY A 297 9.12 -24.61 -7.19
C GLY A 297 8.64 -23.30 -7.82
N ALA A 298 9.14 -22.94 -9.00
CA ALA A 298 8.65 -21.80 -9.75
C ALA A 298 7.20 -22.03 -10.22
N LEU A 299 6.88 -23.22 -10.74
CA LEU A 299 5.52 -23.61 -11.10
C LEU A 299 4.57 -23.55 -9.92
N ALA A 300 4.95 -24.13 -8.77
CA ALA A 300 4.14 -24.12 -7.57
C ALA A 300 3.78 -22.68 -7.13
N HIS A 301 4.73 -21.75 -7.24
CA HIS A 301 4.49 -20.34 -6.94
C HIS A 301 3.53 -19.67 -7.94
N GLY A 302 3.70 -19.94 -9.24
CA GLY A 302 2.82 -19.40 -10.29
C GLY A 302 1.39 -19.95 -10.20
N ILE A 303 1.24 -21.26 -9.99
CA ILE A 303 -0.05 -21.94 -9.78
C ILE A 303 -0.74 -21.35 -8.55
N ALA A 304 -0.04 -21.20 -7.43
CA ALA A 304 -0.63 -20.62 -6.23
C ALA A 304 -1.16 -19.20 -6.51
N GLN A 305 -0.44 -18.37 -7.28
CA GLN A 305 -0.91 -17.02 -7.62
C GLN A 305 -2.14 -17.06 -8.52
N ALA A 306 -2.19 -18.04 -9.44
CA ALA A 306 -3.31 -18.24 -10.34
C ALA A 306 -4.57 -18.68 -9.59
N ILE A 307 -4.45 -19.56 -8.59
CA ILE A 307 -5.57 -19.95 -7.72
C ILE A 307 -6.16 -18.72 -7.04
N VAL A 308 -5.32 -17.83 -6.49
CA VAL A 308 -5.80 -16.61 -5.81
C VAL A 308 -6.49 -15.63 -6.78
N ALA A 309 -6.17 -15.69 -8.08
CA ALA A 309 -6.86 -14.89 -9.09
C ALA A 309 -8.29 -15.36 -9.35
N HIS A 310 -8.55 -16.66 -9.22
CA HIS A 310 -9.89 -17.25 -9.39
C HIS A 310 -10.69 -17.27 -8.09
N VAL A 311 -10.04 -17.64 -6.98
CA VAL A 311 -10.65 -17.78 -5.66
C VAL A 311 -9.82 -16.97 -4.66
N PRO A 312 -10.16 -15.68 -4.41
CA PRO A 312 -9.36 -14.82 -3.53
C PRO A 312 -9.40 -15.26 -2.06
N GLU A 313 -10.42 -16.02 -1.65
CA GLU A 313 -10.65 -16.49 -0.28
C GLU A 313 -9.56 -17.45 0.23
N VAL A 314 -8.87 -18.16 -0.67
CA VAL A 314 -7.83 -19.13 -0.30
C VAL A 314 -6.45 -18.48 -0.05
N ASP A 315 -6.30 -17.18 -0.31
CA ASP A 315 -5.04 -16.44 -0.10
C ASP A 315 -4.45 -16.60 1.32
N PRO A 316 -5.21 -16.43 2.44
CA PRO A 316 -4.67 -16.61 3.79
C PRO A 316 -4.10 -18.02 4.02
N ILE A 317 -4.76 -19.06 3.49
CA ILE A 317 -4.32 -20.46 3.61
C ILE A 317 -2.99 -20.65 2.87
N LEU A 318 -2.89 -20.15 1.63
CA LEU A 318 -1.69 -20.26 0.81
C LEU A 318 -0.51 -19.41 1.35
N ARG A 319 -0.79 -18.26 1.98
CA ARG A 319 0.21 -17.45 2.68
C ARG A 319 0.76 -18.15 3.91
N LYS A 320 -0.12 -18.74 4.74
CA LYS A 320 0.29 -19.54 5.90
C LYS A 320 1.18 -20.71 5.48
N ALA A 321 0.89 -21.32 4.34
CA ALA A 321 1.70 -22.37 3.72
C ALA A 321 2.99 -21.89 3.02
N LYS A 322 3.28 -20.58 3.01
CA LYS A 322 4.45 -19.95 2.37
C LYS A 322 4.54 -20.15 0.84
N LEU A 323 3.42 -20.37 0.15
CA LEU A 323 3.37 -20.53 -1.30
C LEU A 323 3.23 -19.20 -2.06
N MET A 324 2.66 -18.17 -1.41
CA MET A 324 2.52 -16.81 -1.96
C MET A 324 3.78 -15.96 -1.85
N LYS A 325 4.74 -16.32 -1.00
CA LYS A 325 6.01 -15.59 -0.88
C LYS A 325 7.01 -16.20 -1.86
N ARG A 326 7.57 -15.37 -2.75
CA ARG A 326 8.69 -15.78 -3.60
C ARG A 326 9.88 -16.20 -2.73
N ASP A 327 10.47 -17.37 -2.99
CA ASP A 327 11.68 -17.83 -2.32
C ASP A 327 12.87 -16.92 -2.71
N PRO A 328 13.45 -16.14 -1.76
CA PRO A 328 14.53 -15.20 -2.06
C PRO A 328 15.90 -15.87 -2.15
N ARG A 329 16.01 -17.17 -1.84
CA ARG A 329 17.30 -17.88 -1.82
C ARG A 329 17.92 -17.91 -3.22
N MET A 330 19.14 -17.41 -3.33
CA MET A 330 19.92 -17.37 -4.57
C MET A 330 21.32 -17.95 -4.33
N VAL A 331 21.96 -18.44 -5.39
CA VAL A 331 23.36 -18.87 -5.33
C VAL A 331 24.23 -17.64 -5.05
N GLU A 332 25.00 -17.69 -3.97
CA GLU A 332 25.97 -16.65 -3.66
C GLU A 332 27.16 -16.70 -4.62
N ARG A 333 27.67 -15.54 -5.04
CA ARG A 333 28.89 -15.46 -5.85
C ARG A 333 30.11 -16.02 -5.10
N LYS A 334 31.11 -16.48 -5.84
CA LYS A 334 32.45 -16.75 -5.30
C LYS A 334 33.08 -15.44 -4.81
N LYS A 335 33.73 -15.48 -3.64
CA LYS A 335 34.51 -14.36 -3.11
C LYS A 335 36.00 -14.61 -3.33
N THR A 336 36.78 -13.55 -3.51
CA THR A 336 38.23 -13.64 -3.63
C THR A 336 38.85 -14.23 -2.35
N GLY A 337 39.91 -15.02 -2.49
CA GLY A 337 40.54 -15.73 -1.37
C GLY A 337 39.73 -16.90 -0.78
N LEU A 338 38.57 -17.23 -1.34
CA LEU A 338 37.76 -18.40 -0.96
C LEU A 338 37.67 -19.42 -2.10
N ALA A 339 37.63 -20.71 -1.75
CA ALA A 339 37.45 -21.79 -2.70
C ALA A 339 36.03 -21.80 -3.31
N LYS A 340 35.01 -21.44 -2.53
CA LYS A 340 33.61 -21.26 -2.96
C LYS A 340 33.03 -19.98 -2.35
N ALA A 341 31.70 -19.82 -2.33
CA ALA A 341 31.06 -18.63 -1.73
C ALA A 341 31.46 -18.40 -0.26
N ARG A 342 31.61 -19.47 0.53
CA ARG A 342 31.98 -19.42 1.95
C ARG A 342 33.13 -20.37 2.35
N LYS A 343 33.39 -21.42 1.57
CA LYS A 343 34.47 -22.39 1.85
C LYS A 343 35.83 -21.70 1.71
N ARG A 344 36.57 -21.60 2.81
CA ARG A 344 37.97 -21.14 2.83
C ARG A 344 38.89 -22.27 2.36
N TYR A 345 40.06 -21.90 1.85
CA TYR A 345 41.17 -22.84 1.74
C TYR A 345 41.65 -23.23 3.14
N THR A 346 42.37 -24.35 3.24
CA THR A 346 42.92 -24.82 4.51
C THR A 346 43.84 -23.74 5.09
N TRP A 347 43.59 -23.34 6.33
CA TRP A 347 44.39 -22.35 7.05
C TRP A 347 45.50 -23.07 7.83
N VAL A 348 46.75 -22.63 7.69
CA VAL A 348 47.91 -23.17 8.40
C VAL A 348 48.33 -22.16 9.47
N LYS A 349 48.37 -22.59 10.74
CA LYS A 349 48.61 -21.72 11.92
C LYS A 349 50.08 -21.39 12.20
N ARG A 350 50.98 -22.29 11.77
CA ARG A 350 52.34 -22.52 12.30
C ARG A 350 53.13 -21.28 12.66
#